data_AF-A0A315DCR8-F1
#
_entry.id   AF-A0A315DCR8-F1
#
_cell.length_a   1.000
_cell.length_b   1.000
_cell.length_c   1.000
_cell.angle_alpha   90.00
_cell.angle_beta   90.00
_cell.angle_gamma   90.00
#
_symmetry.space_group_name_H-M   'P 1'
#
loop_
_entity.id
_entity.type
_entity.pdbx_description
1 polymer ?
#
loop_
_entity_poly.entity_id
_entity_poly.type
_entity_poly.pdbx_seq_one_letter_code
_entity_poly.pdbx_strand_id
1 'polypeptide(L)'
;MRISGFDWDNGNWPKCGKHGVTKEDIEAVLCGTPAVMADPHPDEPRMRAIGKSATGRYVFLVFMLRKSGNDTVLRPISARFMHQKEISHYEHQIKAHALSAKR
;
A
#
# COMPACT_ATOMS: atom_id res chain seq x y z
N MET A 1 15.10 4.35 12.42
CA MET A 1 14.99 3.94 10.99
C MET A 1 14.33 5.09 10.25
N ARG A 2 15.02 5.68 9.27
CA ARG A 2 14.49 6.78 8.45
C ARG A 2 14.04 6.19 7.11
N ILE A 3 12.79 6.44 6.73
CA ILE A 3 12.34 6.17 5.36
C ILE A 3 12.74 7.38 4.51
N SER A 4 13.56 7.15 3.48
CA SER A 4 14.17 8.22 2.68
C SER A 4 13.47 8.48 1.34
N GLY A 5 12.49 7.65 0.97
CA GLY A 5 11.68 7.85 -0.23
C GLY A 5 11.17 6.56 -0.85
N PHE A 6 10.87 6.64 -2.15
CA PHE A 6 10.35 5.54 -2.97
C PHE A 6 11.37 5.07 -3.99
N ASP A 7 11.49 3.75 -4.14
CA ASP A 7 12.35 3.09 -5.11
C ASP A 7 11.55 2.77 -6.38
N TRP A 8 11.56 3.69 -7.34
CA TRP A 8 10.94 3.53 -8.66
C TRP A 8 12.00 3.17 -9.71
N ASP A 9 11.79 2.08 -10.44
CA ASP A 9 12.64 1.70 -11.57
C ASP A 9 11.83 1.16 -12.75
N ASN A 10 12.52 0.84 -13.84
CA ASN A 10 11.92 0.29 -15.05
C ASN A 10 11.32 -1.12 -14.85
N GLY A 11 11.65 -1.80 -13.75
CA GLY A 11 11.14 -3.13 -13.42
C GLY A 11 9.84 -3.14 -12.60
N ASN A 12 9.57 -2.07 -11.85
CA ASN A 12 8.38 -1.95 -10.99
C ASN A 12 7.32 -0.97 -11.51
N TRP A 13 7.72 0.16 -12.11
CA TRP A 13 6.78 1.22 -12.43
C TRP A 13 5.75 0.79 -13.49
N PRO A 14 6.13 0.19 -14.63
CA PRO A 14 5.16 -0.24 -15.64
C PRO A 14 4.13 -1.24 -15.09
N LYS A 15 4.50 -2.06 -14.11
CA LYS A 15 3.59 -3.02 -13.46
C LYS A 15 2.58 -2.34 -12.55
N CYS A 16 3.02 -1.34 -11.78
CA CYS A 16 2.14 -0.56 -10.92
C CYS A 16 1.18 0.30 -11.75
N GLY A 17 1.70 1.04 -12.73
CA GLY A 17 0.91 1.93 -13.58
C GLY A 17 -0.09 1.22 -14.51
N LYS A 18 0.08 -0.08 -14.76
CA LYS A 18 -0.79 -0.88 -15.66
C LYS A 18 -2.28 -0.77 -15.31
N HIS A 19 -2.62 -0.55 -14.05
CA HIS A 19 -3.99 -0.51 -13.55
C HIS A 19 -4.55 0.91 -13.38
N GLY A 20 -3.90 1.91 -13.99
CA GLY A 20 -4.36 3.30 -14.01
C GLY A 20 -4.09 4.09 -12.72
N VAL A 21 -3.39 3.49 -11.76
CA VAL A 21 -2.87 4.21 -10.58
C VAL A 21 -1.62 5.00 -10.96
N THR A 22 -1.48 6.20 -10.42
CA THR A 22 -0.26 7.01 -10.65
C THR A 22 0.79 6.78 -9.55
N LYS A 23 2.01 7.31 -9.74
CA LYS A 23 3.01 7.31 -8.65
C LYS A 23 2.49 8.10 -7.47
N GLU A 24 1.90 9.26 -7.74
CA GLU A 24 1.35 10.17 -6.74
C GLU A 24 0.21 9.50 -5.95
N ASP A 25 -0.63 8.68 -6.59
CA ASP A 25 -1.65 7.90 -5.88
C ASP A 25 -1.02 6.92 -4.88
N ILE A 26 0.05 6.23 -5.28
CA ILE A 26 0.73 5.22 -4.46
C ILE A 26 1.50 5.89 -3.32
N GLU A 27 2.21 6.97 -3.62
CA GLU A 27 2.95 7.75 -2.63
C GLU A 27 2.00 8.39 -1.61
N ALA A 28 0.86 8.94 -2.05
CA ALA A 28 -0.18 9.46 -1.16
C ALA A 28 -0.71 8.40 -0.20
N VAL A 29 -0.93 7.17 -0.69
CA VAL A 29 -1.38 6.04 0.15
C VAL A 29 -0.32 5.70 1.20
N LEU A 30 0.96 5.59 0.81
CA LEU A 30 2.05 5.20 1.71
C LEU A 30 2.47 6.30 2.69
N CYS A 31 2.33 7.58 2.32
CA CYS A 31 2.61 8.72 3.20
C CYS A 31 1.44 9.06 4.14
N GLY A 32 0.25 8.54 3.88
CA GLY A 32 -0.93 8.73 4.72
C GLY A 32 -0.95 7.81 5.94
N THR A 33 -2.13 7.27 6.24
CA THR A 33 -2.35 6.30 7.32
C THR A 33 -3.02 5.03 6.78
N PRO A 34 -2.34 4.29 5.88
CA PRO A 34 -2.92 3.08 5.31
C PRO A 34 -3.02 1.98 6.39
N ALA A 35 -4.00 1.09 6.23
CA ALA A 35 -3.94 -0.18 6.93
C ALA A 35 -2.85 -1.03 6.30
N VAL A 36 -1.90 -1.49 7.11
CA VAL A 36 -0.75 -2.29 6.66
C VAL A 36 -0.79 -3.66 7.31
N MET A 37 -0.59 -4.69 6.51
CA MET A 37 -0.58 -6.09 6.95
C MET A 37 0.54 -6.86 6.25
N ALA A 38 1.03 -7.91 6.89
CA ALA A 38 2.01 -8.80 6.28
C ALA A 38 1.42 -9.47 5.04
N ASP A 39 2.20 -9.54 3.97
CA ASP A 39 1.90 -10.41 2.84
C ASP A 39 2.44 -11.83 3.18
N PRO A 40 1.61 -12.89 3.12
CA PRO A 40 2.05 -14.27 3.32
C PRO A 40 2.87 -14.76 2.11
N HIS A 41 4.03 -14.13 1.89
CA HIS A 41 5.00 -14.52 0.88
C HIS A 41 6.19 -15.18 1.58
N PRO A 42 6.58 -16.40 1.18
CA PRO A 42 7.57 -17.20 1.93
C PRO A 42 9.01 -16.67 1.79
N ASP A 43 9.34 -16.05 0.65
CA ASP A 43 10.73 -15.78 0.30
C ASP A 43 11.19 -14.34 0.58
N GLU A 44 10.31 -13.36 0.36
CA GLU A 44 10.62 -11.93 0.54
C GLU A 44 9.61 -11.26 1.48
N PRO A 45 10.07 -10.50 2.49
CA PRO A 45 9.19 -9.76 3.39
C PRO A 45 8.47 -8.65 2.62
N ARG A 46 7.21 -8.92 2.28
CA ARG A 46 6.29 -8.00 1.60
C ARG A 46 5.18 -7.57 2.53
N MET A 47 4.67 -6.38 2.26
CA MET A 47 3.60 -5.75 3.02
C MET A 47 2.49 -5.38 2.06
N ARG A 48 1.24 -5.61 2.48
CA ARG A 48 0.06 -5.10 1.81
C ARG A 48 -0.36 -3.81 2.50
N ALA A 49 -0.71 -2.80 1.71
CA ALA A 49 -1.34 -1.58 2.18
C ALA A 49 -2.71 -1.41 1.53
N ILE A 50 -3.68 -0.98 2.33
CA ILE A 50 -4.96 -0.45 1.87
C ILE A 50 -5.08 0.97 2.38
N GLY A 51 -5.23 1.92 1.47
CA GLY A 51 -5.42 3.32 1.81
C GLY A 51 -6.16 4.08 0.73
N LYS A 52 -6.39 5.37 0.97
CA LYS A 52 -6.98 6.28 -0.01
C LYS A 52 -5.87 7.06 -0.70
N SER A 53 -5.98 7.21 -2.01
CA SER A 53 -5.13 8.12 -2.76
C SER A 53 -5.52 9.58 -2.52
N ALA A 54 -4.77 10.53 -3.08
CA ALA A 54 -5.06 11.96 -2.96
C ALA A 54 -6.45 12.34 -3.46
N THR A 55 -7.01 11.57 -4.39
CA THR A 55 -8.38 11.77 -4.93
C THR A 55 -9.47 11.05 -4.12
N GLY A 56 -9.11 10.43 -2.99
CA GLY A 56 -10.03 9.72 -2.10
C GLY A 56 -10.39 8.30 -2.55
N ARG A 57 -9.81 7.81 -3.66
CA ARG A 57 -10.05 6.46 -4.17
C ARG A 57 -9.25 5.42 -3.39
N TYR A 58 -9.87 4.29 -3.05
CA TYR A 58 -9.16 3.20 -2.37
C TYR A 58 -8.20 2.49 -3.31
N VAL A 59 -6.97 2.30 -2.84
CA VAL A 59 -5.89 1.63 -3.53
C VAL A 59 -5.45 0.43 -2.69
N PHE A 60 -5.32 -0.72 -3.35
CA PHE A 60 -4.64 -1.89 -2.82
C PHE A 60 -3.21 -1.91 -3.39
N LEU A 61 -2.24 -2.03 -2.50
CA LEU A 61 -0.82 -1.90 -2.81
C LEU A 61 -0.05 -3.04 -2.14
N VAL A 62 0.90 -3.62 -2.86
CA VAL A 62 1.94 -4.49 -2.31
C VAL A 62 3.28 -3.80 -2.46
N PHE A 63 4.05 -3.74 -1.38
CA PHE A 63 5.36 -3.10 -1.34
C PHE A 63 6.30 -3.85 -0.39
N MET A 64 7.57 -3.49 -0.43
CA MET A 64 8.58 -3.97 0.52
C MET A 64 9.49 -2.82 0.98
N LEU A 65 10.16 -3.03 2.10
CA LEU A 65 11.21 -2.13 2.59
C LEU A 65 12.56 -2.62 2.08
N ARG A 66 13.31 -1.76 1.39
CA ARG A 66 14.68 -2.06 0.92
C ARG A 66 15.68 -1.19 1.63
N LYS A 67 16.76 -1.78 2.13
CA LYS A 67 17.91 -1.01 2.64
C LYS A 67 18.74 -0.51 1.46
N SER A 68 19.12 0.77 1.50
CA SER A 68 20.00 1.40 0.54
C SER A 68 21.03 2.22 1.33
N GLY A 69 22.21 1.62 1.57
CA GLY A 69 23.19 2.20 2.50
C GLY A 69 22.63 2.32 3.92
N ASN A 70 22.64 3.54 4.47
CA ASN A 70 22.10 3.84 5.80
C ASN A 70 20.60 4.15 5.80
N ASP A 71 19.98 4.18 4.63
CA ASP A 71 18.58 4.55 4.46
C ASP A 71 17.69 3.34 4.16
N THR A 72 16.39 3.50 4.39
CA THR A 72 15.38 2.54 3.95
C THR A 72 14.43 3.20 2.97
N VAL A 73 14.20 2.56 1.83
CA VAL A 73 13.27 3.02 0.80
C VAL A 73 12.09 2.07 0.69
N LEU A 74 10.94 2.62 0.31
CA LEU A 74 9.74 1.85 0.01
C LEU A 74 9.78 1.44 -1.46
N ARG A 75 9.72 0.15 -1.75
CA ARG A 75 9.67 -0.37 -3.13
C ARG A 75 8.28 -0.92 -3.41
N PRO A 76 7.43 -0.19 -4.16
CA PRO A 76 6.18 -0.72 -4.67
C PRO A 76 6.43 -1.90 -5.62
N ILE A 77 5.59 -2.93 -5.50
CA ILE A 77 5.66 -4.17 -6.30
C ILE A 77 4.45 -4.27 -7.21
N SER A 78 3.25 -4.01 -6.67
CA SER A 78 2.00 -3.96 -7.43
C SER A 78 1.02 -2.99 -6.79
N ALA A 79 0.22 -2.33 -7.61
CA ALA A 79 -0.79 -1.39 -7.12
C ALA A 79 -2.00 -1.38 -8.06
N ARG A 80 -3.19 -1.18 -7.49
CA ARG A 80 -4.44 -1.03 -8.25
C ARG A 80 -5.50 -0.33 -7.42
N PHE A 81 -6.48 0.26 -8.09
CA PHE A 81 -7.71 0.65 -7.42
C PHE A 81 -8.48 -0.59 -6.96
N MET A 82 -9.11 -0.48 -5.79
CA MET A 82 -10.00 -1.53 -5.28
C MET A 82 -11.35 -1.48 -5.98
N HIS A 83 -11.97 -2.65 -6.16
CA HIS A 83 -13.34 -2.76 -6.63
C HIS A 83 -14.33 -2.48 -5.49
N GLN A 84 -15.55 -2.04 -5.84
CA GLN A 84 -16.57 -1.66 -4.84
C GLN A 84 -16.84 -2.76 -3.80
N LYS A 85 -16.88 -4.03 -4.22
CA LYS A 85 -17.09 -5.17 -3.30
C LYS A 85 -15.95 -5.28 -2.27
N GLU A 86 -14.71 -5.08 -2.71
CA GLU A 86 -13.53 -5.13 -1.82
C GLU A 86 -13.54 -3.97 -0.83
N ILE A 87 -13.91 -2.77 -1.31
CA ILE A 87 -14.06 -1.57 -0.47
C ILE A 87 -15.11 -1.81 0.62
N SER A 88 -16.31 -2.27 0.23
CA SER A 88 -17.39 -2.53 1.18
C SER A 88 -16.99 -3.56 2.23
N HIS A 89 -16.27 -4.62 1.84
CA HIS A 89 -15.76 -5.62 2.76
C HIS A 89 -14.71 -5.06 3.73
N TYR A 90 -13.78 -4.25 3.24
CA TYR A 90 -12.75 -3.60 4.06
C TYR A 90 -13.37 -2.62 5.07
N GLU A 91 -14.29 -1.76 4.64
CA GLU A 91 -14.96 -0.81 5.53
C GLU A 91 -15.80 -1.52 6.60
N HIS A 92 -16.44 -2.64 6.26
CA HIS A 92 -17.19 -3.43 7.23
C HIS A 92 -16.26 -4.02 8.31
N GLN A 93 -15.09 -4.53 7.92
CA GLN A 93 -14.08 -5.03 8.85
C GLN A 93 -13.54 -3.93 9.77
N ILE A 94 -13.24 -2.74 9.24
CA ILE A 94 -12.79 -1.60 10.07
C ILE A 94 -13.87 -1.23 11.08
N LYS A 95 -15.13 -1.10 10.65
CA LYS A 95 -16.24 -0.76 11.55
C LYS A 95 -16.40 -1.81 12.65
N ALA A 96 -16.36 -3.09 12.31
CA ALA A 96 -16.44 -4.17 13.29
C ALA A 96 -15.29 -4.12 14.31
N HIS A 97 -14.04 -3.90 13.87
CA HIS A 97 -12.90 -3.73 14.76
C HIS A 97 -13.04 -2.50 15.66
N ALA A 98 -13.46 -1.36 15.11
CA ALA A 98 -13.66 -0.13 15.87
C ALA A 98 -14.76 -0.24 16.93
N LEU A 99 -15.80 -1.07 16.68
CA LEU A 99 -16.85 -1.37 17.65
C LEU A 99 -16.36 -2.32 18.75
N SER A 100 -15.53 -3.30 18.40
CA SER A 100 -14.93 -4.24 19.36
C SER A 100 -13.93 -3.57 20.30
N ALA A 101 -13.15 -2.60 19.80
CA ALA A 101 -12.15 -1.88 20.59
C ALA A 101 -12.72 -0.80 21.55
N LYS A 102 -14.03 -0.53 21.48
CA LYS A 102 -14.73 0.46 22.33
C LYS A 102 -15.49 -0.18 23.51
N ARG A 103 -15.44 -1.50 23.64
CA ARG A 103 -15.99 -2.27 24.77
C ARG A 103 -14.85 -2.66 25.71
#